data_AF-A0A7C3BMN5-F1
#
_entry.id   AF-A0A7C3BMN5-F1
#
_cell.length_a   1.000
_cell.length_b   1.000
_cell.length_c   1.000
_cell.angle_alpha   90.00
_cell.angle_beta   90.00
_cell.angle_gamma   90.00
#
_symmetry.space_group_name_H-M   'P 1'
#
loop_
_entity.id
_entity.type
_entity.pdbx_description
1 polymer ?
#
loop_
_entity_poly.entity_id
_entity_poly.type
_entity_poly.pdbx_seq_one_letter_code
_entity_poly.pdbx_strand_id
1 'polypeptide(L)'
;MDSWILPVLVLVVLSIVGLTVWLASVLLKDSTNQPLGTAVRQRGNSEDSVLSIRRDERGIWVVQVGGTPYHKLAEVPEPAMRREVVDALKILAGFSREYISREHQAATAQPQEPARAPGKLPQFHSQARPKLSQKPPVFMPRINLAQEIGEILEELLVQHPSLTRRSIYLQDAPDGSISFIVDGESYSAVGDISDLEVQALIRTATRQWEKSR
;
A
#
# COMPACT_ATOMS: atom_id res chain seq x y z
N MET A 1 -10.66 -57.95 21.04
CA MET A 1 -10.14 -57.17 19.89
C MET A 1 -11.24 -56.21 19.50
N ASP A 2 -11.09 -54.96 19.89
CA ASP A 2 -12.15 -53.99 20.12
C ASP A 2 -12.84 -53.49 18.84
N SER A 3 -14.17 -53.71 18.76
CA SER A 3 -15.03 -53.33 17.64
C SER A 3 -15.24 -51.81 17.49
N TRP A 4 -14.64 -50.99 18.35
CA TRP A 4 -14.65 -49.51 18.28
C TRP A 4 -13.60 -48.94 17.32
N ILE A 5 -12.56 -49.71 16.97
CA ILE A 5 -11.43 -49.22 16.16
C ILE A 5 -11.85 -49.04 14.68
N LEU A 6 -12.79 -49.85 14.21
CA LEU A 6 -13.29 -49.86 12.83
C LEU A 6 -13.95 -48.54 12.38
N PRO A 7 -14.90 -47.93 13.13
CA PRO A 7 -15.49 -46.65 12.72
C PRO A 7 -14.50 -45.48 12.78
N VAL A 8 -13.55 -45.49 13.71
CA VAL A 8 -12.52 -44.43 13.83
C VAL A 8 -11.59 -44.43 12.63
N LEU A 9 -11.20 -45.61 12.15
CA LEU A 9 -10.31 -45.74 11.00
C LEU A 9 -10.98 -45.26 9.70
N VAL A 10 -12.29 -45.51 9.53
CA VAL A 10 -13.07 -45.01 8.39
C VAL A 10 -13.12 -43.48 8.38
N LEU A 11 -13.31 -42.83 9.54
CA LEU A 11 -13.32 -41.36 9.63
C LEU A 11 -11.96 -40.74 9.33
N VAL A 12 -10.87 -41.39 9.76
CA VAL A 12 -9.49 -40.94 9.47
C VAL A 12 -9.19 -41.05 7.96
N VAL A 13 -9.59 -42.15 7.31
CA VAL A 13 -9.39 -42.31 5.87
C VAL A 13 -10.23 -41.28 5.08
N LEU A 14 -11.49 -41.05 5.48
CA LEU A 14 -12.35 -40.05 4.83
C LEU A 14 -11.82 -38.62 4.96
N SER A 15 -11.23 -38.27 6.11
CA SER A 15 -10.64 -36.94 6.32
C SER A 15 -9.35 -36.75 5.50
N ILE A 16 -8.52 -37.78 5.36
CA ILE A 16 -7.34 -37.73 4.48
C ILE A 16 -7.75 -37.56 3.02
N VAL A 17 -8.73 -38.33 2.54
CA VAL A 17 -9.22 -38.22 1.14
C VAL A 17 -9.83 -36.83 0.90
N GLY A 18 -10.65 -36.32 1.81
CA GLY A 18 -11.20 -34.96 1.73
C GLY A 18 -10.10 -33.89 1.67
N LEU A 19 -9.04 -34.04 2.47
CA LEU A 19 -7.93 -33.08 2.50
C LEU A 19 -7.13 -33.10 1.20
N THR A 20 -6.92 -34.27 0.59
CA THR A 20 -6.22 -34.39 -0.70
C THR A 20 -7.01 -33.80 -1.86
N VAL A 21 -8.33 -33.99 -1.90
CA VAL A 21 -9.21 -33.38 -2.90
C VAL A 21 -9.29 -31.87 -2.73
N TRP A 22 -9.31 -31.39 -1.49
CA TRP A 22 -9.25 -29.96 -1.19
C TRP A 22 -7.91 -29.34 -1.61
N LEU A 23 -6.77 -30.00 -1.31
CA LEU A 23 -5.45 -29.53 -1.78
C LEU A 23 -5.34 -29.50 -3.30
N ALA A 24 -5.85 -30.53 -3.99
CA ALA A 24 -5.87 -30.57 -5.45
C ALA A 24 -6.76 -29.45 -6.03
N SER A 25 -7.90 -29.16 -5.40
CA SER A 25 -8.78 -28.07 -5.83
C SER A 25 -8.21 -26.68 -5.55
N VAL A 26 -7.38 -26.52 -4.51
CA VAL A 26 -6.68 -25.25 -4.21
C VAL A 26 -5.53 -25.01 -5.19
N LEU A 27 -4.86 -26.07 -5.66
CA LEU A 27 -3.78 -25.95 -6.63
C LEU A 27 -4.26 -25.85 -8.09
N LEU A 28 -5.47 -26.31 -8.43
CA LEU A 28 -6.02 -26.23 -9.79
C LEU A 28 -6.84 -24.96 -10.07
N LYS A 29 -7.22 -24.18 -9.05
CA LYS A 29 -8.13 -23.03 -9.19
C LYS A 29 -7.43 -21.71 -9.54
N ASP A 30 -6.38 -21.78 -10.36
CA ASP A 30 -5.69 -20.60 -10.93
C ASP A 30 -5.46 -20.68 -12.45
N SER A 31 -5.97 -21.71 -13.14
CA SER A 31 -5.63 -21.94 -14.56
C SER A 31 -6.77 -21.86 -15.58
N THR A 32 -7.96 -21.39 -15.22
CA THR A 32 -9.05 -21.23 -16.21
C THR A 32 -9.58 -19.81 -16.19
N ASN A 33 -8.83 -18.89 -16.80
CA ASN A 33 -9.31 -17.68 -17.50
C ASN A 33 -8.11 -16.91 -18.06
N GLN A 34 -7.50 -17.43 -19.12
CA GLN A 34 -6.65 -16.61 -20.00
C GLN A 34 -7.41 -16.37 -21.30
N PRO A 35 -7.97 -15.16 -21.52
CA PRO A 35 -8.33 -14.74 -22.86
C PRO A 35 -7.04 -14.63 -23.70
N LEU A 36 -7.09 -15.14 -24.94
CA LEU A 36 -6.06 -14.95 -25.96
C LEU A 36 -5.85 -13.45 -26.17
N GLY A 37 -4.89 -12.88 -25.46
CA GLY A 37 -4.40 -11.53 -25.63
C GLY A 37 -2.90 -11.59 -25.49
N THR A 38 -2.20 -11.42 -26.61
CA THR A 38 -0.76 -11.21 -26.73
C THR A 38 -0.27 -10.16 -25.73
N ALA A 39 0.14 -10.60 -24.55
CA ALA A 39 1.04 -9.86 -23.69
C ALA A 39 2.35 -10.62 -23.65
N VAL A 40 3.41 -9.95 -24.08
CA VAL A 40 4.80 -10.38 -23.95
C VAL A 40 4.99 -10.85 -22.52
N ARG A 41 5.00 -12.16 -22.33
CA ARG A 41 5.27 -12.82 -21.06
C ARG A 41 6.74 -12.55 -20.81
N GLN A 42 7.04 -11.52 -20.02
CA GLN A 42 8.38 -11.28 -19.49
C GLN A 42 8.68 -12.40 -18.49
N ARG A 43 8.96 -13.58 -19.05
CA ARG A 43 9.56 -14.75 -18.43
C ARG A 43 11.03 -14.38 -18.20
N GLY A 44 11.25 -13.37 -17.38
CA GLY A 44 12.54 -13.08 -16.78
C GLY A 44 12.68 -14.00 -15.58
N ASN A 45 13.75 -14.78 -15.56
CA ASN A 45 14.07 -15.75 -14.55
C ASN A 45 13.86 -15.18 -13.14
N SER A 46 12.81 -15.60 -12.44
CA SER A 46 12.49 -15.15 -11.07
C SER A 46 13.45 -15.75 -10.02
N GLU A 47 14.41 -16.56 -10.46
CA GLU A 47 15.35 -17.29 -9.63
C GLU A 47 16.46 -16.39 -9.06
N ASP A 48 16.71 -15.22 -9.66
CA ASP A 48 17.77 -14.27 -9.24
C ASP A 48 17.22 -12.94 -8.67
N SER A 49 15.90 -12.82 -8.51
CA SER A 49 15.28 -11.57 -8.05
C SER A 49 15.19 -11.51 -6.52
N VAL A 50 16.15 -10.81 -5.92
CA VAL A 50 16.22 -10.58 -4.46
C VAL A 50 15.02 -9.77 -3.95
N LEU A 51 14.61 -8.74 -4.69
CA LEU A 51 13.54 -7.82 -4.29
C LEU A 51 12.73 -7.39 -5.51
N SER A 52 11.41 -7.55 -5.45
CA SER A 52 10.50 -7.07 -6.49
C SER A 52 9.32 -6.34 -5.87
N ILE A 53 8.91 -5.23 -6.49
CA ILE A 53 7.75 -4.44 -6.08
C ILE A 53 6.66 -4.69 -7.12
N ARG A 54 5.50 -5.17 -6.69
CA ARG A 54 4.35 -5.41 -7.57
C ARG A 54 3.08 -4.80 -7.00
N ARG A 55 2.11 -4.53 -7.86
CA ARG A 55 0.74 -4.27 -7.42
C ARG A 55 0.02 -5.60 -7.22
N ASP A 56 -0.66 -5.76 -6.10
CA ASP A 56 -1.59 -6.87 -5.90
C ASP A 56 -2.91 -6.63 -6.67
N GLU A 57 -3.84 -7.58 -6.57
CA GLU A 57 -5.16 -7.49 -7.21
C GLU A 57 -6.00 -6.31 -6.71
N ARG A 58 -5.65 -5.75 -5.56
CA ARG A 58 -6.27 -4.58 -4.94
C ARG A 58 -5.57 -3.28 -5.33
N GLY A 59 -4.54 -3.34 -6.18
CA GLY A 59 -3.75 -2.20 -6.62
C GLY A 59 -2.74 -1.69 -5.60
N ILE A 60 -2.58 -2.37 -4.47
CA ILE A 60 -1.66 -2.03 -3.37
C ILE A 60 -0.26 -2.48 -3.77
N TRP A 61 0.73 -1.61 -3.56
CA TRP A 61 2.13 -1.97 -3.76
C TRP A 61 2.60 -2.91 -2.65
N VAL A 62 3.00 -4.12 -3.05
CA VAL A 62 3.53 -5.15 -2.17
C VAL A 62 4.97 -5.45 -2.54
N VAL A 63 5.82 -5.54 -1.52
CA VAL A 63 7.21 -5.95 -1.65
C VAL A 63 7.28 -7.47 -1.58
N GLN A 64 7.93 -8.08 -2.57
CA GLN A 64 8.21 -9.51 -2.56
C GLN A 64 9.70 -9.77 -2.51
N VAL A 65 10.06 -10.81 -1.76
CA VAL A 65 11.43 -11.30 -1.60
C VAL A 65 11.43 -12.76 -2.03
N GLY A 66 12.16 -13.10 -3.09
CA GLY A 66 12.15 -14.47 -3.64
C GLY A 66 10.74 -14.98 -4.02
N GLY A 67 9.87 -14.09 -4.53
CA GLY A 67 8.49 -14.42 -4.91
C GLY A 67 7.48 -14.50 -3.76
N THR A 68 7.92 -14.41 -2.51
CA THR A 68 7.03 -14.39 -1.34
C THR A 68 6.72 -12.95 -0.93
N PRO A 69 5.44 -12.56 -0.79
CA PRO A 69 5.08 -11.23 -0.32
C PRO A 69 5.38 -11.09 1.18
N TYR A 70 6.00 -9.98 1.57
CA TYR A 70 6.26 -9.64 2.98
C TYR A 70 5.75 -8.23 3.27
N HIS A 71 5.06 -8.06 4.39
CA HIS A 71 4.56 -6.76 4.83
C HIS A 71 5.56 -6.08 5.77
N LYS A 72 6.42 -6.86 6.44
CA LYS A 72 7.46 -6.35 7.32
C LYS A 72 8.78 -7.07 7.08
N LEU A 73 9.88 -6.32 7.17
CA LEU A 73 11.22 -6.91 7.10
C LEU A 73 11.48 -7.94 8.21
N ALA A 74 10.81 -7.79 9.36
CA ALA A 74 10.90 -8.75 10.47
C ALA A 74 10.28 -10.13 10.17
N GLU A 75 9.40 -10.21 9.16
CA GLU A 75 8.75 -11.46 8.73
C GLU A 75 9.68 -12.30 7.84
N VAL A 76 10.75 -11.70 7.30
CA VAL A 76 11.77 -12.41 6.51
C VAL A 76 12.60 -13.28 7.47
N PRO A 77 12.50 -14.62 7.40
CA PRO A 77 13.08 -15.50 8.43
C PRO A 77 14.60 -15.44 8.46
N GLU A 78 15.23 -15.28 7.30
CA GLU A 78 16.67 -15.42 7.18
C GLU A 78 17.40 -14.08 7.41
N PRO A 79 18.39 -14.03 8.32
CA PRO A 79 19.11 -12.80 8.63
C PRO A 79 20.01 -12.30 7.50
N ALA A 80 20.50 -13.18 6.63
CA ALA A 80 21.28 -12.80 5.45
C ALA A 80 20.38 -12.11 4.41
N MET A 81 19.26 -12.75 4.07
CA MET A 81 18.25 -12.22 3.14
C MET A 81 17.69 -10.86 3.61
N ARG A 82 17.47 -10.67 4.92
CA ARG A 82 17.07 -9.36 5.47
C ARG A 82 18.07 -8.24 5.16
N ARG A 83 19.38 -8.52 5.23
CA ARG A 83 20.41 -7.51 4.92
C ARG A 83 20.38 -7.17 3.44
N GLU A 84 20.21 -8.17 2.60
CA GLU A 84 20.13 -8.03 1.15
C GLU A 84 18.94 -7.16 0.73
N VAL A 85 17.77 -7.39 1.33
CA VAL A 85 16.58 -6.56 1.12
C VAL A 85 16.85 -5.11 1.54
N VAL A 86 17.49 -4.90 2.70
CA VAL A 86 17.83 -3.55 3.17
C VAL A 86 18.79 -2.85 2.21
N ASP A 87 19.79 -3.55 1.69
CA ASP A 87 20.73 -2.97 0.75
C ASP A 87 20.07 -2.65 -0.60
N ALA A 88 19.20 -3.53 -1.10
CA ALA A 88 18.38 -3.26 -2.28
C ALA A 88 17.46 -2.02 -2.07
N LEU A 89 16.84 -1.89 -0.89
CA LEU A 89 16.02 -0.72 -0.56
C LEU A 89 16.84 0.58 -0.49
N LYS A 90 18.08 0.54 -0.01
CA LYS A 90 18.97 1.71 -0.03
C LYS A 90 19.29 2.15 -1.45
N ILE A 91 19.54 1.20 -2.35
CA ILE A 91 19.78 1.48 -3.77
C ILE A 91 18.54 2.14 -4.38
N LEU A 92 17.35 1.59 -4.13
CA LEU A 92 16.09 2.15 -4.62
C LEU A 92 15.83 3.56 -4.07
N ALA A 93 16.06 3.79 -2.78
CA ALA A 93 15.92 5.11 -2.18
C ALA A 93 16.93 6.12 -2.76
N GLY A 94 18.15 5.66 -3.06
CA GLY A 94 19.16 6.46 -3.76
C GLY A 94 18.71 6.85 -5.17
N PHE A 95 18.15 5.89 -5.91
CA PHE A 95 17.59 6.12 -7.25
C PHE A 95 16.44 7.15 -7.23
N SER A 96 15.51 7.06 -6.27
CA SER A 96 14.37 7.99 -6.18
C SER A 96 14.78 9.40 -5.72
N ARG A 97 15.93 9.56 -5.06
CA ARG A 97 16.33 10.83 -4.41
C ARG A 97 16.44 11.98 -5.41
N GLU A 98 16.98 11.73 -6.60
CA GLU A 98 17.15 12.77 -7.62
C GLU A 98 15.81 13.22 -8.20
N TYR A 99 14.88 12.28 -8.43
CA TYR A 99 13.54 12.57 -8.90
C TYR A 99 12.75 13.43 -7.91
N ILE A 100 12.70 13.01 -6.64
CA ILE A 100 12.01 13.73 -5.56
C ILE A 100 12.59 15.13 -5.38
N SER A 101 13.92 15.27 -5.48
CA SER A 101 14.59 16.59 -5.38
C SER A 101 14.19 17.53 -6.52
N ARG A 102 14.02 17.03 -7.74
CA ARG A 102 13.56 17.83 -8.88
C ARG A 102 12.09 18.21 -8.77
N GLU A 103 11.22 17.31 -8.32
CA GLU A 103 9.81 17.64 -8.08
C GLU A 103 9.66 18.74 -7.04
N HIS A 104 10.42 18.67 -5.93
CA HIS A 104 10.41 19.72 -4.92
C HIS A 104 10.94 21.06 -5.45
N GLN A 105 11.97 21.06 -6.32
CA GLN A 105 12.42 22.30 -6.97
C GLN A 105 11.40 22.87 -7.96
N ALA A 106 10.74 22.03 -8.75
CA ALA A 106 9.72 22.46 -9.69
C ALA A 106 8.47 23.01 -8.98
N ALA A 107 8.07 22.41 -7.85
CA ALA A 107 6.98 22.91 -7.02
C ALA A 107 7.29 24.27 -6.35
N THR A 108 8.57 24.63 -6.20
CA THR A 108 8.98 25.94 -5.67
C THR A 108 9.19 26.98 -6.78
N ALA A 109 9.32 26.56 -8.04
CA ALA A 109 9.46 27.42 -9.20
C ALA A 109 8.08 27.77 -9.80
N GLN A 110 7.24 28.43 -9.00
CA GLN A 110 6.04 29.09 -9.52
C GLN A 110 6.46 30.17 -10.54
N PRO A 111 5.80 30.30 -11.72
CA PRO A 111 6.07 31.37 -12.66
C PRO A 111 5.91 32.72 -11.96
N GLN A 112 7.02 33.41 -11.70
CA GLN A 112 7.00 34.82 -11.35
C GLN A 112 6.45 35.57 -12.55
N GLU A 113 5.17 35.90 -12.48
CA GLU A 113 4.53 36.91 -13.31
C GLU A 113 5.44 38.16 -13.32
N PRO A 114 5.84 38.71 -14.49
CA PRO A 114 6.75 39.86 -14.54
C PRO A 114 6.04 41.10 -13.99
N ALA A 115 6.12 41.30 -12.68
CA ALA A 115 5.69 42.52 -12.03
C ALA A 115 6.58 43.66 -12.52
N ARG A 116 5.96 44.59 -13.25
CA ARG A 116 6.52 45.87 -13.69
C ARG A 116 7.36 46.52 -12.58
N ALA A 117 8.57 46.92 -12.92
CA ALA A 117 9.36 47.91 -12.18
C ALA A 117 8.54 49.21 -12.01
N PRO A 118 8.71 49.98 -10.92
CA PRO A 118 9.90 50.83 -10.82
C PRO A 118 10.44 51.09 -9.40
N GLY A 119 11.77 51.26 -9.31
CA GLY A 119 12.37 52.36 -8.55
C GLY A 119 12.79 52.16 -7.09
N LYS A 120 14.10 52.38 -6.87
CA LYS A 120 14.81 52.82 -5.64
C LYS A 120 15.11 51.82 -4.52
N LEU A 121 16.41 51.48 -4.42
CA LEU A 121 17.17 51.10 -3.22
C LEU A 121 17.14 52.22 -2.14
N PRO A 122 17.60 52.03 -0.87
CA PRO A 122 18.26 50.87 -0.24
C PRO A 122 17.68 50.52 1.18
N GLN A 123 18.33 49.56 1.86
CA GLN A 123 18.62 49.51 3.31
C GLN A 123 18.17 48.24 4.07
N PHE A 124 19.21 47.58 4.60
CA PHE A 124 19.32 46.51 5.59
C PHE A 124 18.10 46.26 6.51
N HIS A 125 17.86 45.00 6.88
CA HIS A 125 18.08 44.48 8.25
C HIS A 125 17.86 42.95 8.30
N SER A 126 18.86 42.31 8.87
CA SER A 126 18.92 41.01 9.53
C SER A 126 17.59 40.33 9.86
N GLN A 127 17.46 39.06 9.46
CA GLN A 127 17.02 38.02 10.39
C GLN A 127 17.62 36.68 9.97
N ALA A 128 18.66 36.27 10.70
CA ALA A 128 19.05 34.88 10.77
C ALA A 128 17.81 34.06 11.13
N ARG A 129 17.34 33.22 10.20
CA ARG A 129 16.37 32.17 10.49
C ARG A 129 17.06 30.81 10.47
N PRO A 130 16.62 29.90 11.34
CA PRO A 130 17.46 28.84 11.87
C PRO A 130 17.72 27.80 10.78
N LYS A 131 18.96 27.27 10.75
CA LYS A 131 19.21 25.95 10.19
C LYS A 131 18.36 24.94 10.99
N LEU A 132 17.13 24.70 10.57
CA LEU A 132 16.42 23.49 10.94
C LEU A 132 17.22 22.35 10.36
N SER A 133 18.08 21.77 11.19
CA SER A 133 18.61 20.44 10.98
C SER A 133 17.41 19.53 10.75
N GLN A 134 17.13 19.21 9.48
CA GLN A 134 16.24 18.13 9.13
C GLN A 134 16.94 16.84 9.55
N LYS A 135 16.75 16.48 10.83
CA LYS A 135 17.00 15.16 11.34
C LYS A 135 16.28 14.18 10.40
N PRO A 136 16.94 13.09 9.95
CA PRO A 136 16.28 12.08 9.12
C PRO A 136 14.95 11.68 9.75
N PRO A 137 13.87 11.50 8.98
CA PRO A 137 12.58 11.13 9.55
C PRO A 137 12.78 9.84 10.36
N VAL A 138 12.62 10.00 11.67
CA VAL A 138 12.52 8.87 12.58
C VAL A 138 11.21 8.20 12.19
N PHE A 139 11.30 6.98 11.67
CA PHE A 139 10.17 6.05 11.60
C PHE A 139 9.72 5.76 13.03
N MET A 140 8.97 6.70 13.61
CA MET A 140 8.18 6.42 14.78
C MET A 140 7.00 5.55 14.32
N PRO A 141 6.60 4.53 15.10
CA PRO A 141 5.33 3.86 14.88
C PRO A 141 4.23 4.90 15.11
N ARG A 142 3.80 5.55 14.02
CA ARG A 142 2.65 6.44 14.02
C ARG A 142 1.41 5.55 14.09
N ILE A 143 0.45 5.97 14.91
CA ILE A 143 -0.89 5.39 14.94
C ILE A 143 -1.37 5.32 13.47
N ASN A 144 -1.67 4.11 13.00
CA ASN A 144 -1.92 3.83 11.59
C ASN A 144 -3.39 4.19 11.30
N LEU A 145 -3.69 5.49 11.37
CA LEU A 145 -5.05 6.02 11.38
C LEU A 145 -5.78 5.68 10.08
N ALA A 146 -5.08 5.74 8.95
CA ALA A 146 -5.61 5.28 7.67
C ALA A 146 -5.98 3.79 7.68
N GLN A 147 -5.19 2.95 8.37
CA GLN A 147 -5.48 1.53 8.49
C GLN A 147 -6.73 1.28 9.35
N GLU A 148 -6.83 1.87 10.54
CA GLU A 148 -7.96 1.65 11.45
C GLU A 148 -9.30 2.12 10.83
N ILE A 149 -9.30 3.28 10.18
CA ILE A 149 -10.49 3.77 9.47
C ILE A 149 -10.75 2.93 8.20
N GLY A 150 -9.69 2.45 7.54
CA GLY A 150 -9.76 1.58 6.37
C GLY A 150 -10.46 0.26 6.65
N GLU A 151 -10.20 -0.37 7.80
CA GLU A 151 -10.87 -1.62 8.20
C GLU A 151 -12.39 -1.44 8.33
N ILE A 152 -12.81 -0.32 8.94
CA ILE A 152 -14.24 0.03 9.06
C ILE A 152 -14.82 0.35 7.68
N LEU A 153 -14.07 1.02 6.82
CA LEU A 153 -14.50 1.33 5.46
C LEU A 153 -14.73 0.05 4.65
N GLU A 154 -13.84 -0.94 4.76
CA GLU A 154 -13.99 -2.25 4.11
C GLU A 154 -15.27 -2.96 4.58
N GLU A 155 -15.55 -2.96 5.88
CA GLU A 155 -16.79 -3.53 6.42
C GLU A 155 -18.04 -2.83 5.85
N LEU A 156 -18.00 -1.50 5.76
CA LEU A 156 -19.09 -0.73 5.17
C LEU A 156 -19.24 -0.97 3.66
N LEU A 157 -18.15 -1.23 2.92
CA LEU A 157 -18.20 -1.58 1.50
C LEU A 157 -18.86 -2.94 1.24
N VAL A 158 -18.70 -3.90 2.15
CA VAL A 158 -19.43 -5.18 2.08
C VAL A 158 -20.94 -4.97 2.22
N GLN A 159 -21.35 -3.98 3.02
CA GLN A 159 -22.76 -3.62 3.20
C GLN A 159 -23.34 -2.80 2.04
N HIS A 160 -22.49 -2.22 1.18
CA HIS A 160 -22.88 -1.41 0.03
C HIS A 160 -22.37 -1.98 -1.30
N PRO A 161 -23.02 -3.03 -1.84
CA PRO A 161 -22.61 -3.71 -3.08
C PRO A 161 -22.49 -2.80 -4.32
N SER A 162 -23.16 -1.64 -4.32
CA SER A 162 -23.09 -0.63 -5.37
C SER A 162 -21.71 0.03 -5.47
N LEU A 163 -21.00 0.14 -4.35
CA LEU A 163 -19.69 0.79 -4.24
C LEU A 163 -18.52 -0.21 -4.34
N THR A 164 -18.77 -1.51 -4.24
CA THR A 164 -17.73 -2.56 -4.33
C THR A 164 -17.03 -2.63 -5.69
N ARG A 165 -17.64 -2.08 -6.75
CA ARG A 165 -16.97 -1.94 -8.06
C ARG A 165 -15.93 -0.83 -8.09
N ARG A 166 -15.88 0.03 -7.07
CA ARG A 166 -14.96 1.17 -6.98
C ARG A 166 -13.80 0.85 -6.07
N SER A 167 -12.63 1.37 -6.41
CA SER A 167 -11.41 1.16 -5.62
C SER A 167 -11.29 2.30 -4.62
N ILE A 168 -11.73 2.09 -3.38
CA ILE A 168 -11.74 3.12 -2.33
C ILE A 168 -10.86 2.66 -1.17
N TYR A 169 -9.80 3.40 -0.86
CA TYR A 169 -8.89 3.09 0.24
C TYR A 169 -8.25 4.35 0.84
N LEU A 170 -7.75 4.24 2.07
CA LEU A 170 -7.11 5.34 2.80
C LEU A 170 -5.60 5.09 2.87
N GLN A 171 -4.82 6.16 2.83
CA GLN A 171 -3.35 6.10 2.95
C GLN A 171 -2.84 7.22 3.86
N ASP A 172 -1.93 6.87 4.79
CA ASP A 172 -1.22 7.85 5.60
C ASP A 172 -0.22 8.63 4.75
N ALA A 173 -0.28 9.95 4.83
CA ALA A 173 0.65 10.84 4.17
C ALA A 173 1.89 11.12 5.06
N PRO A 174 3.04 11.51 4.46
CA PRO A 174 4.30 11.74 5.19
C PRO A 174 4.20 12.82 6.29
N ASP A 175 3.31 13.79 6.10
CA ASP A 175 3.01 14.86 7.05
C ASP A 175 2.14 14.41 8.23
N GLY A 176 1.62 13.18 8.20
CA GLY A 176 0.73 12.61 9.22
C GLY A 176 -0.76 12.88 8.95
N SER A 177 -1.10 13.43 7.79
CA SER A 177 -2.49 13.52 7.33
C SER A 177 -2.96 12.21 6.68
N ILE A 178 -4.26 12.10 6.41
CA ILE A 178 -4.84 10.99 5.64
C ILE A 178 -5.16 11.49 4.24
N SER A 179 -4.79 10.68 3.24
CA SER A 179 -5.24 10.81 1.86
C SER A 179 -6.27 9.74 1.53
N PHE A 180 -7.30 10.12 0.76
CA PHE A 180 -8.36 9.24 0.29
C PHE A 180 -8.10 8.92 -1.17
N ILE A 181 -8.04 7.64 -1.51
CA ILE A 181 -7.78 7.22 -2.88
C ILE A 181 -9.04 6.55 -3.41
N VAL A 182 -9.60 7.13 -4.47
CA VAL A 182 -10.86 6.71 -5.10
C VAL A 182 -10.60 6.48 -6.58
N ASP A 183 -10.77 5.25 -7.05
CA ASP A 183 -10.55 4.84 -8.45
C ASP A 183 -9.17 5.24 -9.00
N GLY A 184 -8.17 5.29 -8.11
CA GLY A 184 -6.79 5.64 -8.43
C GLY A 184 -6.44 7.13 -8.31
N GLU A 185 -7.41 7.99 -8.03
CA GLU A 185 -7.20 9.41 -7.77
C GLU A 185 -7.06 9.68 -6.28
N SER A 186 -6.08 10.50 -5.90
CA SER A 186 -5.80 10.86 -4.51
C SER A 186 -6.41 12.20 -4.15
N TYR A 187 -7.13 12.23 -3.03
CA TYR A 187 -7.83 13.39 -2.49
C TYR A 187 -7.35 13.66 -1.07
N SER A 188 -7.06 14.93 -0.75
CA SER A 188 -6.64 15.32 0.60
C SER A 188 -7.82 15.62 1.52
N ALA A 189 -9.00 15.90 0.98
CA ALA A 189 -10.22 16.12 1.74
C ALA A 189 -11.39 15.32 1.16
N VAL A 190 -12.28 14.86 2.05
CA VAL A 190 -13.49 14.11 1.64
C VAL A 190 -14.39 14.96 0.74
N GLY A 191 -14.42 16.28 0.93
CA GLY A 191 -15.23 17.19 0.12
C GLY A 191 -14.79 17.31 -1.35
N ASP A 192 -13.55 16.93 -1.66
CA ASP A 192 -12.99 17.02 -3.01
C ASP A 192 -13.42 15.82 -3.89
N ILE A 193 -13.93 14.76 -3.29
CA ILE A 193 -14.37 13.54 -3.98
C ILE A 193 -15.68 13.84 -4.71
N SER A 194 -15.73 13.64 -6.02
CA SER A 194 -16.93 13.99 -6.82
C SER A 194 -18.17 13.17 -6.48
N ASP A 195 -17.98 11.96 -5.94
CA ASP A 195 -19.06 11.02 -5.65
C ASP A 195 -19.63 11.18 -4.24
N LEU A 196 -20.91 11.57 -4.15
CA LEU A 196 -21.60 11.82 -2.88
C LEU A 196 -21.80 10.55 -2.03
N GLU A 197 -21.97 9.38 -2.65
CA GLU A 197 -22.09 8.12 -1.90
C GLU A 197 -20.75 7.75 -1.28
N VAL A 198 -19.65 7.92 -2.02
CA VAL A 198 -18.29 7.69 -1.49
C VAL A 198 -17.98 8.67 -0.35
N GLN A 199 -18.34 9.94 -0.48
CA GLN A 199 -18.20 10.91 0.61
C GLN A 199 -18.98 10.48 1.86
N ALA A 200 -20.23 10.06 1.69
CA ALA A 200 -21.08 9.64 2.80
C ALA A 200 -20.51 8.39 3.49
N LEU A 201 -20.00 7.43 2.71
CA LEU A 201 -19.37 6.21 3.20
C LEU A 201 -18.13 6.52 4.03
N ILE A 202 -17.20 7.33 3.50
CA ILE A 202 -15.97 7.73 4.22
C ILE A 202 -16.31 8.47 5.51
N ARG A 203 -17.25 9.42 5.48
CA ARG A 203 -17.73 10.12 6.70
C ARG A 203 -18.32 9.16 7.73
N THR A 204 -19.00 8.12 7.27
CA THR A 204 -19.61 7.10 8.14
C THR A 204 -18.52 6.24 8.78
N ALA A 205 -17.52 5.81 8.01
CA ALA A 205 -16.36 5.08 8.53
C ALA A 205 -15.61 5.88 9.60
N THR A 206 -15.32 7.16 9.33
CA THR A 206 -14.66 8.05 10.30
C THR A 206 -15.47 8.21 11.60
N ARG A 207 -16.79 8.40 11.51
CA ARG A 207 -17.66 8.50 12.70
C ARG A 207 -17.70 7.21 13.52
N GLN A 208 -17.70 6.05 12.87
CA GLN A 208 -17.68 4.76 13.55
C GLN A 208 -16.35 4.53 14.27
N TRP A 209 -15.23 4.92 13.64
CA TRP A 209 -13.92 4.91 14.27
C TRP A 209 -13.89 5.80 15.52
N GLU A 210 -14.37 7.04 15.41
CA GLU A 210 -14.45 7.99 16.54
C GLU A 210 -15.27 7.44 17.71
N LYS A 211 -16.38 6.73 17.43
CA LYS A 211 -17.23 6.13 18.45
C LYS A 211 -16.59 4.90 19.12
N SER A 212 -15.67 4.23 18.44
CA SER A 212 -15.01 3.02 18.94
C SER A 212 -13.81 3.33 19.84
N ARG A 213 -13.53 4.61 20.07
CA ARG A 213 -12.44 5.13 20.91
C ARG A 213 -12.96 5.78 22.18
#